data_AF-A0A7X0EA43-F1
#
_entry.id   AF-A0A7X0EA43-F1
#
_cell.length_a   1.000
_cell.length_b   1.000
_cell.length_c   1.000
_cell.angle_alpha   90.00
_cell.angle_beta   90.00
_cell.angle_gamma   90.00
#
_symmetry.space_group_name_H-M   'P 1'
#
loop_
_entity.id
_entity.type
_entity.pdbx_description
1 polymer ?
#
loop_
_entity_poly.entity_id
_entity_poly.type
_entity_poly.pdbx_seq_one_letter_code
_entity_poly.pdbx_strand_id
1 'polypeptide(L)'
;MSDLKNLPTRVSSAGFWLRSHGLMLLRGWRNRIDAKARRWTSGNTLLDAPIRAQVRTMLWTNERDDEFLLTAGKVHNLRLAAIRFHAIEIPAGECLSFWQQLGRPSARRGFVVGRELREGCVIPALAGGICQISNALATAAQRAGFELVEHHAHSARVVPESDHTADDHINATVFWNYVDLKICAPVAWRLELTLSATDLVLTIRSASAVPHTSNRNTPKVMVPNTGKVSGAEVRNCLSCDQVSCFRHRPPTTLLRGRTAWLLDAWTPEFARYLSAQSNDVDGFLPTKARQWLPSFSWLLYSAEANEESPAHLRRKKIHCVHWASLRRRLWQRRWARYAGRRQASVIDGQRWLAQAYARKLRPEHTHLLIDQGLLSHLQQMGALGGRTYDVLATSLPMEEIQRRLDHAHRHSDNSAPAAATLNDFRVDPVIAASETDAMLAARRVITAHAEVAAYWRAAAARDVLQIPWVLPVAFARAATAVGGGVSRFPLVVFPASALARKGACELAQAMRGQQARIRVLGSPSSDVSLWQGVQVEHSGYASDWIADADVVVLPAYIEHAPRAALRAVAAGIPVIATPACGLQGLPGVTLVPAGDVAALRAALSQALSMLAGRRNQYDNAAAMHASCPVSVLP
;
A
#
# COMPACT_ATOMS: atom_id res chain seq x y z
N MET A 1 0.59 -13.49 55.79
CA MET A 1 0.48 -14.90 55.36
C MET A 1 -0.97 -15.33 55.06
N SER A 2 -1.82 -14.45 54.49
CA SER A 2 -3.26 -14.70 54.28
C SER A 2 -3.73 -14.76 52.82
N ASP A 3 -2.83 -14.67 51.83
CA ASP A 3 -3.20 -14.63 50.39
C ASP A 3 -2.86 -15.89 49.58
N LEU A 4 -2.36 -16.96 50.22
CA LEU A 4 -2.03 -18.22 49.53
C LEU A 4 -3.26 -19.07 49.15
N LYS A 5 -4.46 -18.75 49.66
CA LYS A 5 -5.67 -19.57 49.48
C LYS A 5 -6.38 -19.41 48.12
N ASN A 6 -5.99 -18.46 47.29
CA ASN A 6 -6.67 -18.17 46.01
C ASN A 6 -5.80 -18.40 44.76
N LEU A 7 -4.64 -19.05 44.89
CA LEU A 7 -3.81 -19.37 43.72
C LEU A 7 -4.43 -20.52 42.91
N PRO A 8 -4.59 -20.38 41.58
CA PRO A 8 -5.13 -21.45 40.77
C PRO A 8 -4.22 -22.68 40.83
N THR A 9 -4.79 -23.87 41.00
CA THR A 9 -4.05 -25.14 41.10
C THR A 9 -4.13 -25.92 39.78
N ARG A 10 -3.22 -26.88 39.59
CA ARG A 10 -3.26 -27.79 38.41
C ARG A 10 -4.55 -28.61 38.38
N VAL A 11 -5.04 -29.03 39.55
CA VAL A 11 -6.29 -29.80 39.70
C VAL A 11 -7.51 -28.95 39.35
N SER A 12 -7.59 -27.70 39.85
CA SER A 12 -8.69 -26.81 39.49
C SER A 12 -8.66 -26.45 38.00
N SER A 13 -7.46 -26.34 37.40
CA SER A 13 -7.29 -26.13 35.97
C SER A 13 -7.73 -27.33 35.12
N ALA A 14 -7.45 -28.56 35.56
CA ALA A 14 -7.92 -29.79 34.90
C ALA A 14 -9.44 -29.94 34.99
N GLY A 15 -10.04 -29.68 36.16
CA GLY A 15 -11.49 -29.68 36.34
C GLY A 15 -12.21 -28.57 35.55
N PHE A 16 -11.59 -27.40 35.39
CA PHE A 16 -12.07 -26.36 34.49
C PHE A 16 -12.01 -26.80 33.02
N TRP A 17 -10.92 -27.47 32.63
CA TRP A 17 -10.71 -27.98 31.27
C TRP A 17 -11.80 -28.99 30.89
N LEU A 18 -12.05 -30.01 31.72
CA LEU A 18 -13.08 -31.02 31.47
C LEU A 18 -14.47 -30.40 31.30
N ARG A 19 -14.87 -29.51 32.22
CA ARG A 19 -16.16 -28.79 32.15
C ARG A 19 -16.27 -27.93 30.89
N SER A 20 -15.22 -27.20 30.56
CA SER A 20 -15.18 -26.37 29.36
C SER A 20 -15.32 -27.20 28.09
N HIS A 21 -14.62 -28.34 27.99
CA HIS A 21 -14.75 -29.23 26.83
C HIS A 21 -16.14 -29.83 26.69
N GLY A 22 -16.76 -30.24 27.79
CA GLY A 22 -18.16 -30.70 27.78
C GLY A 22 -19.13 -29.63 27.26
N LEU A 23 -19.03 -28.41 27.78
CA LEU A 23 -19.84 -27.28 27.33
C LEU A 23 -19.58 -26.93 25.85
N MET A 24 -18.33 -27.02 25.40
CA MET A 24 -17.97 -26.79 24.01
C MET A 24 -18.60 -27.81 23.05
N LEU A 25 -18.57 -29.09 23.42
CA LEU A 25 -19.19 -30.16 22.64
C LEU A 25 -20.72 -29.99 22.59
N LEU A 26 -21.35 -29.73 23.74
CA LEU A 26 -22.80 -29.50 23.84
C LEU A 26 -23.24 -28.30 23.00
N ARG A 27 -22.55 -27.16 23.11
CA ARG A 27 -22.87 -25.97 22.31
C ARG A 27 -22.56 -26.18 20.82
N GLY A 28 -21.51 -26.95 20.51
CA GLY A 28 -21.18 -27.34 19.14
C GLY A 28 -22.28 -28.17 18.48
N TRP A 29 -22.87 -29.10 19.24
CA TRP A 29 -24.01 -29.90 18.81
C TRP A 29 -25.27 -29.04 18.64
N ARG A 30 -25.60 -28.19 19.62
CA ARG A 30 -26.73 -27.24 19.52
C ARG A 30 -26.62 -26.34 18.30
N ASN A 31 -25.45 -25.76 18.04
CA ASN A 31 -25.22 -24.89 16.88
C ASN A 31 -25.33 -25.63 15.53
N ARG A 32 -25.14 -26.96 15.49
CA ARG A 32 -25.32 -27.75 14.26
C ARG A 32 -26.79 -28.02 13.94
N ILE A 33 -27.64 -28.05 14.97
CA ILE A 33 -29.07 -28.33 14.86
C ILE A 33 -29.89 -27.04 14.75
N ASP A 34 -29.34 -25.93 15.23
CA ASP A 34 -29.97 -24.61 15.12
C ASP A 34 -29.99 -24.11 13.68
N ALA A 35 -31.16 -24.18 13.04
CA ALA A 35 -31.39 -23.70 11.68
C ALA A 35 -31.19 -22.18 11.52
N LYS A 36 -31.19 -21.41 12.62
CA LYS A 36 -30.94 -19.96 12.62
C LYS A 36 -29.45 -19.62 12.73
N ALA A 37 -28.57 -20.61 12.94
CA ALA A 37 -27.14 -20.39 13.03
C ALA A 37 -26.54 -20.09 11.64
N ARG A 38 -26.33 -18.80 11.34
CA ARG A 38 -25.71 -18.37 10.08
C ARG A 38 -24.65 -17.31 10.27
N ARG A 39 -23.83 -17.13 9.24
CA ARG A 39 -22.88 -16.02 9.12
C ARG A 39 -23.46 -14.95 8.22
N TRP A 40 -23.20 -13.71 8.58
CA TRP A 40 -23.60 -12.55 7.81
C TRP A 40 -22.50 -12.20 6.80
N THR A 41 -22.93 -11.84 5.61
CA THR A 41 -22.05 -11.45 4.49
C THR A 41 -21.88 -9.94 4.47
N SER A 42 -20.78 -9.48 3.88
CA SER A 42 -20.60 -8.07 3.62
C SER A 42 -21.65 -7.59 2.61
N GLY A 43 -22.29 -6.46 2.88
CA GLY A 43 -23.25 -5.80 1.99
C GLY A 43 -22.83 -4.36 1.74
N ASN A 44 -23.60 -3.63 0.93
CA ASN A 44 -23.46 -2.17 0.74
C ASN A 44 -24.82 -1.45 0.82
N THR A 45 -25.92 -2.15 1.11
CA THR A 45 -27.28 -1.61 1.08
C THR A 45 -27.48 -0.54 2.15
N LEU A 46 -26.77 -0.64 3.27
CA LEU A 46 -26.85 0.28 4.40
C LEU A 46 -25.58 1.14 4.57
N LEU A 47 -24.76 1.27 3.53
CA LEU A 47 -23.52 2.05 3.58
C LEU A 47 -23.78 3.52 3.93
N ASP A 48 -24.79 4.12 3.29
CA ASP A 48 -25.17 5.52 3.47
C ASP A 48 -26.17 5.75 4.60
N ALA A 49 -26.55 4.69 5.34
CA ALA A 49 -27.46 4.82 6.46
C ALA A 49 -26.80 5.63 7.61
N PRO A 50 -27.59 6.38 8.40
CA PRO A 50 -27.05 7.20 9.48
C PRO A 50 -26.39 6.33 10.57
N ILE A 51 -25.34 6.88 11.17
CA ILE A 51 -24.64 6.25 12.29
C ILE A 51 -25.55 6.28 13.53
N ARG A 52 -25.81 5.11 14.11
CA ARG A 52 -26.60 4.96 15.34
C ARG A 52 -25.74 4.90 16.59
N ALA A 53 -24.59 4.25 16.48
CA ALA A 53 -23.61 4.21 17.57
C ALA A 53 -22.21 4.09 16.98
N GLN A 54 -21.26 4.72 17.65
CA GLN A 54 -19.84 4.54 17.38
C GLN A 54 -19.09 4.36 18.70
N VAL A 55 -18.19 3.39 18.71
CA VAL A 55 -17.31 3.09 19.84
C VAL A 55 -15.88 3.05 19.35
N ARG A 56 -15.01 3.80 20.03
CA ARG A 56 -13.57 3.85 19.77
C ARG A 56 -12.83 3.27 20.96
N THR A 57 -11.86 2.41 20.72
CA THR A 57 -11.03 1.81 21.78
C THR A 57 -9.57 1.76 21.34
N MET A 58 -8.65 2.05 22.26
CA MET A 58 -7.22 2.01 21.96
C MET A 58 -6.74 0.59 21.69
N LEU A 59 -5.93 0.41 20.65
CA LEU A 59 -5.29 -0.86 20.29
C LEU A 59 -4.11 -1.16 21.21
N TRP A 60 -3.25 -0.16 21.37
CA TRP A 60 -2.01 -0.19 22.13
C TRP A 60 -2.26 0.36 23.53
N THR A 61 -2.52 -0.55 24.46
CA THR A 61 -2.80 -0.26 25.88
C THR A 61 -1.74 -1.01 26.69
N ASN A 62 -1.03 -0.33 27.58
CA ASN A 62 0.14 -0.81 28.34
C ASN A 62 1.49 -0.64 27.61
N GLU A 63 2.31 0.30 28.09
CA GLU A 63 3.59 0.72 27.49
C GLU A 63 4.81 -0.05 28.02
N ARG A 64 4.59 -1.14 28.78
CA ARG A 64 5.71 -1.92 29.28
C ARG A 64 6.35 -2.73 28.16
N ASP A 65 7.66 -2.54 27.98
CA ASP A 65 8.47 -3.22 26.97
C ASP A 65 8.42 -4.77 27.08
N ASP A 66 8.19 -5.30 28.29
CA ASP A 66 8.11 -6.73 28.58
C ASP A 66 6.80 -7.39 28.08
N GLU A 67 5.72 -6.63 27.92
CA GLU A 67 4.42 -7.09 27.42
C GLU A 67 4.22 -6.82 25.92
N PHE A 68 5.15 -6.11 25.28
CA PHE A 68 4.99 -5.62 23.90
C PHE A 68 4.54 -6.71 22.93
N LEU A 69 5.14 -7.90 22.96
CA LEU A 69 4.79 -9.00 22.06
C LEU A 69 3.35 -9.51 22.27
N LEU A 70 2.86 -9.51 23.51
CA LEU A 70 1.49 -9.93 23.80
C LEU A 70 0.48 -8.87 23.35
N THR A 71 0.81 -7.59 23.49
CA THR A 71 0.01 -6.49 22.96
C THR A 71 0.01 -6.49 21.43
N ALA A 72 1.18 -6.67 20.80
CA ALA A 72 1.28 -6.82 19.35
C ALA A 72 0.50 -8.05 18.84
N GLY A 73 0.56 -9.16 19.58
CA GLY A 73 -0.23 -10.36 19.32
C GLY A 73 -1.74 -10.11 19.41
N LYS A 74 -2.18 -9.37 20.43
CA LYS A 74 -3.57 -8.88 20.58
C LYS A 74 -3.98 -8.08 19.34
N VAL A 75 -3.21 -7.07 18.94
CA VAL A 75 -3.52 -6.22 17.77
C VAL A 75 -3.59 -7.05 16.49
N HIS A 76 -2.70 -8.04 16.34
CA HIS A 76 -2.76 -8.98 15.22
C HIS A 76 -4.02 -9.83 15.19
N ASN A 77 -4.43 -10.36 16.35
CA ASN A 77 -5.67 -11.14 16.48
C ASN A 77 -6.90 -10.27 16.19
N LEU A 78 -6.93 -9.03 16.68
CA LEU A 78 -8.00 -8.07 16.41
C LEU A 78 -8.11 -7.76 14.92
N ARG A 79 -6.99 -7.55 14.23
CA ARG A 79 -6.95 -7.34 12.78
C ARG A 79 -7.57 -8.51 12.01
N LEU A 80 -7.22 -9.75 12.38
CA LEU A 80 -7.78 -10.94 11.74
C LEU A 80 -9.27 -11.14 12.05
N ALA A 81 -9.68 -10.85 13.28
CA ALA A 81 -11.09 -10.93 13.68
C ALA A 81 -11.92 -9.85 12.99
N ALA A 82 -11.39 -8.64 12.83
CA ALA A 82 -12.10 -7.50 12.26
C ALA A 82 -12.61 -7.76 10.83
N ILE A 83 -11.83 -8.47 10.01
CA ILE A 83 -12.23 -8.87 8.65
C ILE A 83 -13.58 -9.62 8.65
N ARG A 84 -13.92 -10.34 9.72
CA ARG A 84 -15.20 -11.09 9.82
C ARG A 84 -16.38 -10.25 10.27
N PHE A 85 -16.15 -9.08 10.85
CA PHE A 85 -17.20 -8.21 11.37
C PHE A 85 -17.34 -6.92 10.56
N HIS A 86 -16.39 -6.62 9.67
CA HIS A 86 -16.42 -5.42 8.86
C HIS A 86 -17.42 -5.51 7.70
N ALA A 87 -18.20 -4.45 7.53
CA ALA A 87 -19.16 -4.25 6.44
C ALA A 87 -20.30 -5.29 6.37
N ILE A 88 -20.58 -6.02 7.45
CA ILE A 88 -21.66 -7.02 7.46
C ILE A 88 -23.02 -6.36 7.68
N GLU A 89 -24.05 -6.90 7.04
CA GLU A 89 -25.43 -6.43 7.17
C GLU A 89 -26.32 -7.52 7.78
N ILE A 90 -27.08 -7.14 8.80
CA ILE A 90 -27.97 -8.02 9.55
C ILE A 90 -29.40 -7.51 9.32
N PRO A 91 -30.31 -8.37 8.79
CA PRO A 91 -31.72 -8.01 8.60
C PRO A 91 -32.46 -7.69 9.90
N ALA A 92 -33.61 -7.03 9.77
CA ALA A 92 -34.51 -6.77 10.89
C ALA A 92 -34.99 -8.06 11.55
N GLY A 93 -34.99 -8.10 12.88
CA GLY A 93 -35.42 -9.24 13.70
C GLY A 93 -34.39 -10.37 13.81
N GLU A 94 -33.27 -10.27 13.10
CA GLU A 94 -32.21 -11.27 13.09
C GLU A 94 -31.10 -10.94 14.11
N CYS A 95 -30.34 -11.97 14.46
CA CYS A 95 -29.35 -11.89 15.52
C CYS A 95 -27.92 -12.10 15.00
N LEU A 96 -26.99 -11.27 15.46
CA LEU A 96 -25.56 -11.51 15.36
C LEU A 96 -25.11 -12.37 16.54
N SER A 97 -24.51 -13.53 16.27
CA SER A 97 -23.71 -14.28 17.26
C SER A 97 -22.22 -14.08 16.99
N PHE A 98 -21.48 -13.67 18.01
CA PHE A 98 -20.04 -13.41 17.91
C PHE A 98 -19.28 -14.64 17.42
N TRP A 99 -19.51 -15.80 18.03
CA TRP A 99 -18.79 -17.02 17.65
C TRP A 99 -19.27 -17.66 16.37
N GLN A 100 -20.55 -17.52 16.00
CA GLN A 100 -21.01 -17.98 14.69
C GLN A 100 -20.33 -17.18 13.57
N GLN A 101 -20.22 -15.86 13.73
CA GLN A 101 -19.58 -14.96 12.77
C GLN A 101 -18.06 -15.20 12.68
N LEU A 102 -17.36 -15.18 13.82
CA LEU A 102 -15.90 -15.32 13.87
C LEU A 102 -15.44 -16.76 13.55
N GLY A 103 -16.16 -17.76 14.06
CA GLY A 103 -15.78 -19.17 14.08
C GLY A 103 -14.54 -19.46 14.96
N ARG A 104 -14.15 -20.73 15.08
CA ARG A 104 -13.04 -21.16 15.95
C ARG A 104 -11.72 -20.48 15.60
N PRO A 105 -11.12 -19.65 16.47
CA PRO A 105 -9.78 -19.14 16.26
C PRO A 105 -8.76 -20.29 16.29
N SER A 106 -7.75 -20.24 15.42
CA SER A 106 -6.68 -21.24 15.39
C SER A 106 -5.41 -20.69 14.76
N ALA A 107 -4.26 -21.28 15.10
CA ALA A 107 -2.98 -20.93 14.48
C ALA A 107 -2.99 -21.13 12.96
N ARG A 108 -3.69 -22.17 12.45
CA ARG A 108 -3.87 -22.39 11.01
C ARG A 108 -4.63 -21.26 10.31
N ARG A 109 -5.50 -20.54 11.05
CA ARG A 109 -6.21 -19.34 10.57
C ARG A 109 -5.41 -18.05 10.79
N GLY A 110 -4.16 -18.14 11.23
CA GLY A 110 -3.25 -17.01 11.43
C GLY A 110 -3.31 -16.34 12.80
N PHE A 111 -4.19 -16.80 13.72
CA PHE A 111 -4.23 -16.27 15.08
C PHE A 111 -2.94 -16.62 15.83
N VAL A 112 -2.48 -15.69 16.66
CA VAL A 112 -1.22 -15.79 17.41
C VAL A 112 -1.50 -15.71 18.91
N VAL A 113 -0.47 -15.99 19.70
CA VAL A 113 -0.49 -15.73 21.14
C VAL A 113 -0.55 -14.22 21.36
N GLY A 114 -1.54 -13.76 22.11
CA GLY A 114 -1.71 -12.37 22.51
C GLY A 114 -2.11 -12.29 23.97
N ARG A 115 -2.28 -11.05 24.45
CA ARG A 115 -2.71 -10.75 25.82
C ARG A 115 -4.16 -11.17 26.06
N GLU A 116 -4.42 -12.03 27.04
CA GLU A 116 -5.77 -12.34 27.53
C GLU A 116 -5.88 -11.99 29.01
N LEU A 117 -6.98 -11.35 29.41
CA LEU A 117 -7.30 -11.16 30.82
C LEU A 117 -8.16 -12.33 31.30
N ARG A 118 -7.68 -13.04 32.30
CA ARG A 118 -8.37 -14.18 32.89
C ARG A 118 -8.20 -14.19 34.40
N GLU A 119 -9.31 -14.20 35.13
CA GLU A 119 -9.32 -14.27 36.61
C GLU A 119 -8.47 -13.13 37.25
N GLY A 120 -8.56 -11.91 36.70
CA GLY A 120 -7.79 -10.76 37.16
C GLY A 120 -6.31 -10.76 36.78
N CYS A 121 -5.84 -11.79 36.07
CA CYS A 121 -4.46 -11.93 35.62
C CYS A 121 -4.32 -11.83 34.10
N VAL A 122 -3.21 -11.24 33.66
CA VAL A 122 -2.83 -11.18 32.25
C VAL A 122 -2.02 -12.41 31.88
N ILE A 123 -2.53 -13.18 30.93
CA ILE A 123 -1.91 -14.42 30.47
C ILE A 123 -1.71 -14.43 28.96
N PRO A 124 -0.66 -15.11 28.46
CA PRO A 124 -0.48 -15.37 27.05
C PRO A 124 -1.46 -16.45 26.59
N ALA A 125 -2.33 -16.13 25.63
CA ALA A 125 -3.28 -17.08 25.07
C ALA A 125 -3.43 -16.94 23.55
N LEU A 126 -3.68 -18.06 22.88
CA LEU A 126 -3.99 -18.06 21.44
C LEU A 126 -5.27 -17.27 21.19
N ALA A 127 -5.24 -16.35 20.22
CA ALA A 127 -6.34 -15.42 19.97
C ALA A 127 -6.66 -14.49 21.17
N GLY A 128 -5.71 -14.31 22.09
CA GLY A 128 -5.85 -13.37 23.20
C GLY A 128 -6.13 -11.95 22.70
N GLY A 129 -7.02 -11.25 23.40
CA GLY A 129 -7.33 -9.84 23.20
C GLY A 129 -8.57 -9.56 22.36
N ILE A 130 -9.17 -10.57 21.73
CA ILE A 130 -10.39 -10.41 20.91
C ILE A 130 -11.63 -9.98 21.71
N CYS A 131 -11.61 -10.11 23.04
CA CYS A 131 -12.67 -9.62 23.91
C CYS A 131 -12.86 -8.09 23.83
N GLN A 132 -11.87 -7.35 23.31
CA GLN A 132 -12.04 -5.94 22.99
C GLN A 132 -13.13 -5.72 21.94
N ILE A 133 -13.29 -6.62 20.96
CA ILE A 133 -14.36 -6.54 19.96
C ILE A 133 -15.71 -6.83 20.61
N SER A 134 -15.82 -7.84 21.48
CA SER A 134 -17.10 -8.16 22.14
C SER A 134 -17.55 -7.05 23.09
N ASN A 135 -16.63 -6.46 23.86
CA ASN A 135 -16.92 -5.29 24.69
C ASN A 135 -17.40 -4.09 23.84
N ALA A 136 -16.70 -3.79 22.74
CA ALA A 136 -17.07 -2.69 21.84
C ALA A 136 -18.43 -2.95 21.17
N LEU A 137 -18.71 -4.19 20.75
CA LEU A 137 -19.98 -4.60 20.17
C LEU A 137 -21.13 -4.43 21.15
N ALA A 138 -20.98 -4.93 22.38
CA ALA A 138 -22.02 -4.84 23.40
C ALA A 138 -22.32 -3.39 23.77
N THR A 139 -21.27 -2.57 23.93
CA THR A 139 -21.40 -1.13 24.21
C THR A 139 -22.10 -0.40 23.06
N ALA A 140 -21.70 -0.65 21.81
CA ALA A 140 -22.31 -0.01 20.64
C ALA A 140 -23.78 -0.44 20.46
N ALA A 141 -24.07 -1.72 20.67
CA ALA A 141 -25.43 -2.25 20.60
C ALA A 141 -26.33 -1.59 21.65
N GLN A 142 -25.89 -1.48 22.91
CA GLN A 142 -26.65 -0.77 23.95
C GLN A 142 -26.91 0.68 23.57
N ARG A 143 -25.89 1.41 23.10
CA ARG A 143 -26.03 2.82 22.65
C ARG A 143 -27.00 2.96 21.48
N ALA A 144 -27.06 1.95 20.60
CA ALA A 144 -27.99 1.91 19.49
C ALA A 144 -29.41 1.43 19.89
N GLY A 145 -29.63 1.10 21.17
CA GLY A 145 -30.91 0.57 21.68
C GLY A 145 -31.19 -0.87 21.27
N PHE A 146 -30.17 -1.65 20.92
CA PHE A 146 -30.30 -3.04 20.49
C PHE A 146 -30.38 -3.98 21.69
N GLU A 147 -31.00 -5.14 21.50
CA GLU A 147 -31.16 -6.15 22.54
C GLU A 147 -29.91 -7.05 22.64
N LEU A 148 -29.38 -7.20 23.86
CA LEU A 148 -28.32 -8.16 24.18
C LEU A 148 -28.91 -9.49 24.67
N VAL A 149 -29.29 -10.35 23.73
CA VAL A 149 -29.94 -11.65 24.00
C VAL A 149 -29.03 -12.60 24.79
N GLU A 150 -27.72 -12.54 24.58
CA GLU A 150 -26.73 -13.29 25.37
C GLU A 150 -25.52 -12.39 25.61
N HIS A 151 -25.15 -12.15 26.86
CA HIS A 151 -23.90 -11.49 27.24
C HIS A 151 -23.44 -11.98 28.61
N HIS A 152 -22.13 -11.98 28.84
CA HIS A 152 -21.53 -12.45 30.09
C HIS A 152 -20.46 -11.45 30.53
N ALA A 153 -20.36 -11.12 31.81
CA ALA A 153 -19.32 -10.22 32.32
C ALA A 153 -18.01 -10.97 32.64
N HIS A 154 -16.85 -10.33 32.42
CA HIS A 154 -15.57 -10.84 32.92
C HIS A 154 -15.59 -10.99 34.46
N SER A 155 -14.78 -11.90 35.00
CA SER A 155 -14.60 -12.07 36.46
C SER A 155 -13.85 -10.92 37.15
N ALA A 156 -13.21 -10.04 36.39
CA ALA A 156 -12.59 -8.80 36.86
C ALA A 156 -12.95 -7.64 35.90
N ARG A 157 -13.08 -6.42 36.42
CA ARG A 157 -13.44 -5.24 35.61
C ARG A 157 -12.24 -4.87 34.73
N VAL A 158 -12.43 -4.90 33.41
CA VAL A 158 -11.46 -4.33 32.45
C VAL A 158 -11.80 -2.86 32.32
N VAL A 159 -11.21 -2.02 33.17
CA VAL A 159 -11.32 -0.56 33.00
C VAL A 159 -10.23 -0.15 32.01
N PRO A 160 -10.57 0.49 30.87
CA PRO A 160 -9.57 1.20 30.09
C PRO A 160 -8.97 2.29 30.97
N GLU A 161 -7.67 2.26 31.23
CA GLU A 161 -6.97 3.14 32.19
C GLU A 161 -7.07 4.65 31.88
N SER A 162 -7.70 5.06 30.78
CA SER A 162 -7.69 6.46 30.32
C SER A 162 -9.04 7.04 29.90
N ASP A 163 -10.18 6.39 30.16
CA ASP A 163 -11.49 6.98 29.87
C ASP A 163 -12.27 7.29 31.17
N HIS A 164 -12.34 8.57 31.52
CA HIS A 164 -13.19 9.08 32.60
C HIS A 164 -14.70 8.96 32.31
N THR A 165 -15.09 8.31 31.21
CA THR A 165 -16.46 7.92 30.84
C THR A 165 -16.75 6.42 31.09
N ALA A 166 -16.03 5.79 32.03
CA ALA A 166 -16.06 4.35 32.30
C ALA A 166 -17.41 3.76 32.74
N ASP A 167 -18.44 4.57 32.97
CA ASP A 167 -19.73 4.12 33.51
C ASP A 167 -20.71 3.54 32.47
N ASP A 168 -20.49 3.76 31.17
CA ASP A 168 -21.38 3.26 30.09
C ASP A 168 -20.80 2.06 29.30
N HIS A 169 -19.61 1.56 29.67
CA HIS A 169 -19.00 0.43 28.96
C HIS A 169 -19.58 -0.90 29.41
N ILE A 170 -20.12 -1.68 28.47
CA ILE A 170 -20.55 -3.05 28.76
C ILE A 170 -19.37 -3.99 28.74
N ASN A 171 -19.20 -4.67 29.87
CA ASN A 171 -18.31 -5.80 30.02
C ASN A 171 -18.94 -7.06 29.40
N ALA A 172 -18.45 -7.48 28.24
CA ALA A 172 -18.91 -8.66 27.50
C ALA A 172 -17.73 -9.59 27.18
N THR A 173 -17.53 -10.61 28.02
CA THR A 173 -16.56 -11.67 27.80
C THR A 173 -17.08 -12.73 26.83
N VAL A 174 -16.15 -13.39 26.13
CA VAL A 174 -16.44 -14.45 25.18
C VAL A 174 -15.44 -15.59 25.36
N PHE A 175 -15.93 -16.83 25.34
CA PHE A 175 -15.11 -18.03 25.44
C PHE A 175 -15.56 -19.04 24.39
N TRP A 176 -14.63 -19.47 23.54
CA TRP A 176 -14.95 -20.37 22.44
C TRP A 176 -15.48 -21.70 22.99
N ASN A 177 -16.66 -22.18 22.61
CA ASN A 177 -17.79 -21.58 21.86
C ASN A 177 -19.04 -21.43 22.73
N TYR A 178 -18.92 -21.60 24.05
CA TYR A 178 -20.06 -21.73 24.97
C TYR A 178 -20.39 -20.47 25.78
N VAL A 179 -19.50 -19.48 25.80
CA VAL A 179 -19.78 -18.12 26.30
C VAL A 179 -19.77 -17.20 25.09
N ASP A 180 -20.95 -16.76 24.65
CA ASP A 180 -21.16 -16.02 23.41
C ASP A 180 -21.72 -14.62 23.68
N LEU A 181 -21.63 -13.75 22.66
CA LEU A 181 -22.33 -12.48 22.63
C LEU A 181 -23.36 -12.52 21.50
N LYS A 182 -24.64 -12.35 21.83
CA LYS A 182 -25.75 -12.31 20.87
C LYS A 182 -26.47 -10.97 20.91
N ILE A 183 -26.58 -10.33 19.75
CA ILE A 183 -27.19 -9.01 19.59
C ILE A 183 -28.31 -9.12 18.56
N CYS A 184 -29.50 -8.63 18.87
CA CYS A 184 -30.64 -8.61 17.95
C CYS A 184 -31.25 -7.21 17.92
N ALA A 185 -31.79 -6.82 16.77
CA ALA A 185 -32.44 -5.54 16.60
C ALA A 185 -33.70 -5.71 15.74
N PRO A 186 -34.79 -4.96 16.03
CA PRO A 186 -36.01 -5.01 15.21
C PRO A 186 -35.85 -4.30 13.85
N VAL A 187 -34.69 -3.69 13.60
CA VAL A 187 -34.37 -2.95 12.38
C VAL A 187 -33.18 -3.60 11.68
N ALA A 188 -33.08 -3.45 10.36
CA ALA A 188 -31.89 -3.87 9.62
C ALA A 188 -30.72 -2.94 9.95
N TRP A 189 -29.52 -3.50 10.11
CA TRP A 189 -28.36 -2.73 10.54
C TRP A 189 -27.07 -3.25 9.92
N ARG A 190 -26.10 -2.34 9.82
CA ARG A 190 -24.76 -2.59 9.30
C ARG A 190 -23.74 -2.40 10.39
N LEU A 191 -22.80 -3.34 10.46
CA LEU A 191 -21.65 -3.28 11.35
C LEU A 191 -20.37 -3.01 10.54
N GLU A 192 -19.65 -1.97 10.94
CA GLU A 192 -18.35 -1.60 10.38
C GLU A 192 -17.31 -1.67 11.48
N LEU A 193 -16.24 -2.44 11.27
CA LEU A 193 -15.14 -2.56 12.22
C LEU A 193 -13.82 -2.26 11.52
N THR A 194 -13.20 -1.13 11.84
CA THR A 194 -11.95 -0.67 11.22
C THR A 194 -10.86 -0.50 12.27
N LEU A 195 -9.60 -0.68 11.84
CA LEU A 195 -8.44 -0.47 12.70
C LEU A 195 -7.58 0.63 12.07
N SER A 196 -7.40 1.74 12.78
CA SER A 196 -6.35 2.72 12.49
C SER A 196 -5.00 2.22 13.04
N ALA A 197 -3.95 3.04 13.00
CA ALA A 197 -2.68 2.71 13.65
C ALA A 197 -2.82 2.55 15.19
N THR A 198 -3.75 3.29 15.79
CA THR A 198 -3.88 3.46 17.24
C THR A 198 -5.19 2.93 17.81
N ASP A 199 -6.24 2.84 16.99
CA ASP A 199 -7.60 2.62 17.47
C ASP A 199 -8.32 1.52 16.71
N LEU A 200 -9.20 0.85 17.42
CA LEU A 200 -10.28 0.04 16.87
C LEU A 200 -11.55 0.87 16.93
N VAL A 201 -12.17 1.10 15.77
CA VAL A 201 -13.40 1.87 15.62
C VAL A 201 -14.50 0.93 15.14
N LEU A 202 -15.57 0.89 15.92
CA LEU A 202 -16.77 0.13 15.61
C LEU A 202 -17.93 1.09 15.37
N THR A 203 -18.57 0.99 14.22
CA THR A 203 -19.72 1.80 13.84
C THR A 203 -20.91 0.91 13.54
N ILE A 204 -22.07 1.25 14.11
CA ILE A 204 -23.38 0.66 13.77
C ILE A 204 -24.17 1.69 12.97
N ARG A 205 -24.65 1.29 11.79
CA ARG A 205 -25.54 2.10 10.93
C ARG A 205 -26.89 1.44 10.77
N SER A 206 -27.95 2.24 10.72
CA SER A 206 -29.30 1.74 10.41
C SER A 206 -30.18 2.87 9.89
N ALA A 207 -30.95 2.60 8.84
CA ALA A 207 -31.89 3.56 8.26
C ALA A 207 -32.96 3.99 9.28
N SER A 208 -33.47 3.04 10.05
CA SER A 208 -34.52 3.27 11.05
C SER A 208 -33.93 3.43 12.45
N ALA A 209 -34.58 4.26 13.27
CA ALA A 209 -34.32 4.27 14.71
C ALA A 209 -35.02 3.06 15.35
N VAL A 210 -34.42 2.50 16.40
CA VAL A 210 -35.12 1.49 17.21
C VAL A 210 -36.18 2.22 18.04
N PRO A 211 -37.44 1.79 18.01
CA PRO A 211 -38.48 2.37 18.86
C PRO A 211 -38.06 2.27 20.32
N HIS A 212 -38.13 3.38 21.07
CA HIS A 212 -37.95 3.35 22.52
C HIS A 212 -39.11 2.57 23.15
N THR A 213 -38.95 1.27 23.33
CA THR A 213 -39.87 0.49 24.15
C THR A 213 -39.50 0.76 25.62
N SER A 214 -40.36 1.50 26.31
CA SER A 214 -40.25 1.76 27.76
C SER A 214 -40.43 0.50 28.62
N ASN A 215 -40.50 -0.68 28.03
CA ASN A 215 -40.91 -1.90 28.72
C ASN A 215 -39.69 -2.74 29.14
N ARG A 216 -39.18 -2.46 30.35
CA ARG A 216 -38.10 -3.18 31.05
C ARG A 216 -38.50 -4.60 31.51
N ASN A 217 -39.19 -5.38 30.69
CA ASN A 217 -39.73 -6.69 31.09
C ASN A 217 -39.37 -7.86 30.15
N THR A 218 -38.19 -7.84 29.53
CA THR A 218 -37.57 -9.10 29.09
C THR A 218 -36.88 -9.75 30.30
N PRO A 219 -37.07 -11.06 30.57
CA PRO A 219 -36.34 -11.74 31.61
C PRO A 219 -34.86 -11.72 31.24
N LYS A 220 -34.10 -10.81 31.88
CA LYS A 220 -32.64 -10.85 31.85
C LYS A 220 -32.24 -12.20 32.43
N VAL A 221 -31.81 -13.13 31.59
CA VAL A 221 -31.01 -14.27 32.05
C VAL A 221 -29.63 -13.71 32.39
N MET A 222 -29.58 -13.00 33.52
CA MET A 222 -28.35 -12.61 34.16
C MET A 222 -27.85 -13.86 34.86
N VAL A 223 -27.01 -14.65 34.17
CA VAL A 223 -26.36 -15.79 34.83
C VAL A 223 -25.50 -15.19 35.95
N PRO A 224 -25.75 -15.53 37.23
CA PRO A 224 -25.05 -14.89 38.34
C PRO A 224 -23.56 -15.24 38.27
N ASN A 225 -22.70 -14.23 38.20
CA ASN A 225 -21.29 -14.41 38.53
C ASN A 225 -21.18 -14.32 40.06
N THR A 226 -21.07 -15.46 40.73
CA THR A 226 -20.98 -15.56 42.20
C THR A 226 -19.62 -15.14 42.79
N GLY A 227 -18.76 -14.48 42.01
CA GLY A 227 -17.50 -13.92 42.47
C GLY A 227 -17.60 -12.43 42.75
N LYS A 228 -17.23 -12.00 43.97
CA LYS A 228 -16.95 -10.59 44.29
C LYS A 228 -16.02 -10.01 43.21
N VAL A 229 -16.52 -9.06 42.42
CA VAL A 229 -15.68 -8.25 41.53
C VAL A 229 -14.95 -7.24 42.41
N SER A 230 -13.77 -7.61 42.90
CA SER A 230 -12.89 -6.65 43.56
C SER A 230 -12.39 -5.65 42.51
N GLY A 231 -12.44 -4.34 42.80
CA GLY A 231 -11.80 -3.29 42.00
C GLY A 231 -10.27 -3.35 42.02
N ALA A 232 -9.69 -4.54 42.00
CA ALA A 232 -8.27 -4.77 42.03
C ALA A 232 -7.67 -4.48 40.65
N GLU A 233 -6.57 -3.73 40.63
CA GLU A 233 -5.74 -3.52 39.44
C GLU A 233 -5.37 -4.84 38.78
N VAL A 234 -5.38 -4.83 37.44
CA VAL A 234 -5.05 -6.01 36.63
C VAL A 234 -3.60 -6.41 36.89
N ARG A 235 -3.39 -7.61 37.41
CA ARG A 235 -2.04 -8.13 37.71
C ARG A 235 -1.48 -8.89 36.50
N ASN A 236 -0.17 -8.82 36.27
CA ASN A 236 0.54 -9.63 35.29
C ASN A 236 1.63 -10.45 35.99
N CYS A 237 2.34 -11.33 35.26
CA CYS A 237 3.41 -12.16 35.85
C CYS A 237 4.55 -11.35 36.48
N LEU A 238 4.65 -10.04 36.17
CA LEU A 238 5.73 -9.13 36.57
C LEU A 238 5.28 -8.05 37.55
N SER A 239 3.99 -8.02 37.92
CA SER A 239 3.42 -7.15 38.96
C SER A 239 2.79 -7.95 40.09
N CYS A 240 2.76 -9.28 40.00
CA CYS A 240 2.22 -10.15 41.03
C CYS A 240 3.29 -10.77 41.95
N ASP A 241 4.59 -10.66 41.61
CA ASP A 241 5.73 -11.26 42.32
C ASP A 241 5.61 -12.78 42.62
N GLN A 242 4.66 -13.48 42.00
CA GLN A 242 4.39 -14.91 42.21
C GLN A 242 5.15 -15.77 41.20
N VAL A 243 6.44 -16.00 41.45
CA VAL A 243 7.32 -16.82 40.59
C VAL A 243 7.02 -18.32 40.65
N SER A 244 6.35 -18.79 41.70
CA SER A 244 5.93 -20.20 41.89
C SER A 244 4.59 -20.53 41.22
N CYS A 245 3.91 -19.55 40.65
CA CYS A 245 2.66 -19.76 39.94
C CYS A 245 2.89 -20.64 38.70
N PHE A 246 2.09 -21.69 38.50
CA PHE A 246 2.23 -22.56 37.32
C PHE A 246 1.92 -21.86 35.98
N ARG A 247 1.31 -20.66 36.03
CA ARG A 247 1.08 -19.77 34.88
C ARG A 247 2.17 -18.71 34.71
N HIS A 248 3.12 -18.62 35.65
CA HIS A 248 4.23 -17.68 35.59
C HIS A 248 5.04 -17.95 34.31
N ARG A 249 5.15 -16.94 33.46
CA ARG A 249 6.07 -16.95 32.33
C ARG A 249 7.00 -15.73 32.47
N PRO A 250 8.29 -15.93 32.76
CA PRO A 250 9.24 -14.84 32.77
C PRO A 250 9.36 -14.25 31.35
N PRO A 251 9.58 -12.94 31.21
CA PRO A 251 9.72 -12.29 29.92
C PRO A 251 10.92 -12.89 29.17
N THR A 252 10.67 -13.47 28.00
CA THR A 252 11.72 -13.85 27.06
C THR A 252 11.97 -12.70 26.11
N THR A 253 13.16 -12.11 26.23
CA THR A 253 13.77 -11.09 25.35
C THR A 253 12.94 -9.79 25.20
N LEU A 254 13.52 -8.64 25.59
CA LEU A 254 12.94 -7.31 25.34
C LEU A 254 12.86 -7.04 23.84
N LEU A 255 11.77 -7.46 23.20
CA LEU A 255 11.50 -7.25 21.79
C LEU A 255 10.65 -5.99 21.65
N ARG A 256 11.14 -5.05 20.84
CA ARG A 256 10.44 -3.82 20.46
C ARG A 256 9.83 -3.95 19.07
N GLY A 257 8.99 -2.98 18.72
CA GLY A 257 8.42 -2.87 17.37
C GLY A 257 9.51 -2.80 16.31
N ARG A 258 9.29 -3.54 15.22
CA ARG A 258 10.19 -3.67 14.07
C ARG A 258 9.59 -3.01 12.85
N THR A 259 10.47 -2.56 11.97
CA THR A 259 10.09 -2.04 10.65
C THR A 259 10.23 -3.13 9.60
N ALA A 260 9.21 -3.28 8.75
CA ALA A 260 9.26 -4.15 7.59
C ALA A 260 9.16 -3.34 6.28
N TRP A 261 10.04 -3.62 5.33
CA TRP A 261 10.03 -3.00 4.00
C TRP A 261 9.32 -3.92 3.01
N LEU A 262 8.25 -3.46 2.39
CA LEU A 262 7.45 -4.19 1.42
C LEU A 262 7.65 -3.55 0.05
N LEU A 263 8.57 -4.10 -0.73
CA LEU A 263 9.05 -3.47 -1.95
C LEU A 263 8.60 -4.26 -3.19
N ASP A 264 8.18 -3.53 -4.22
CA ASP A 264 7.91 -4.10 -5.56
C ASP A 264 9.09 -3.79 -6.50
N ALA A 265 9.45 -2.50 -6.60
CA ALA A 265 10.58 -2.05 -7.40
C ALA A 265 11.74 -1.51 -6.55
N TRP A 266 12.89 -1.33 -7.19
CA TRP A 266 14.07 -0.74 -6.59
C TRP A 266 14.57 0.40 -7.49
N THR A 267 14.23 1.64 -7.15
CA THR A 267 14.73 2.84 -7.84
C THR A 267 16.02 3.34 -7.16
N PRO A 268 16.94 4.00 -7.88
CA PRO A 268 18.13 4.59 -7.27
C PRO A 268 17.79 5.60 -6.15
N GLU A 269 16.70 6.34 -6.29
CA GLU A 269 16.24 7.32 -5.31
C GLU A 269 15.84 6.64 -4.00
N PHE A 270 15.04 5.57 -4.09
CA PHE A 270 14.65 4.81 -2.91
C PHE A 270 15.83 4.03 -2.34
N ALA A 271 16.75 3.53 -3.18
CA ALA A 271 17.97 2.89 -2.70
C ALA A 271 18.78 3.82 -1.80
N ARG A 272 19.00 5.07 -2.25
CA ARG A 272 19.70 6.11 -1.49
C ARG A 272 18.95 6.52 -0.22
N TYR A 273 17.63 6.63 -0.29
CA TYR A 273 16.81 6.92 0.90
C TYR A 273 16.87 5.78 1.93
N LEU A 274 16.82 4.53 1.47
CA LEU A 274 16.83 3.35 2.31
C LEU A 274 18.20 3.03 2.91
N SER A 275 19.30 3.37 2.23
CA SER A 275 20.64 3.18 2.75
C SER A 275 20.94 4.06 3.97
N ALA A 276 20.24 5.20 4.09
CA ALA A 276 20.34 6.09 5.24
C ALA A 276 19.53 5.63 6.48
N GLN A 277 18.72 4.57 6.37
CA GLN A 277 17.89 4.07 7.47
C GLN A 277 18.57 2.95 8.27
N SER A 278 18.04 2.70 9.48
CA SER A 278 18.51 1.66 10.41
C SER A 278 18.71 0.29 9.74
N ASN A 279 19.66 -0.48 10.28
CA ASN A 279 20.01 -1.81 9.80
C ASN A 279 19.10 -2.92 10.35
N ASP A 280 18.34 -2.69 11.42
CA ASP A 280 17.44 -3.70 12.00
C ASP A 280 16.04 -3.64 11.36
N VAL A 281 15.97 -4.04 10.09
CA VAL A 281 14.74 -4.08 9.29
C VAL A 281 14.59 -5.43 8.60
N ASP A 282 13.35 -5.90 8.47
CA ASP A 282 13.02 -7.09 7.69
C ASP A 282 12.55 -6.66 6.29
N GLY A 283 13.33 -6.99 5.25
CA GLY A 283 13.08 -6.58 3.87
C GLY A 283 12.35 -7.65 3.07
N PHE A 284 11.25 -7.30 2.41
CA PHE A 284 10.47 -8.18 1.55
C PHE A 284 10.54 -7.70 0.11
N LEU A 285 11.08 -8.55 -0.76
CA LEU A 285 11.44 -8.21 -2.14
C LEU A 285 11.02 -9.34 -3.11
N PRO A 286 10.68 -9.02 -4.37
CA PRO A 286 10.50 -10.04 -5.39
C PRO A 286 11.85 -10.66 -5.74
N THR A 287 11.83 -11.92 -6.17
CA THR A 287 13.05 -12.63 -6.60
C THR A 287 13.51 -12.14 -7.96
N LYS A 288 14.77 -11.68 -8.07
CA LYS A 288 15.39 -11.32 -9.36
C LYS A 288 15.77 -12.57 -10.16
N ALA A 289 15.52 -12.56 -11.47
CA ALA A 289 15.71 -13.70 -12.37
C ALA A 289 17.13 -14.31 -12.40
N ARG A 290 18.17 -13.49 -12.11
CA ARG A 290 19.57 -13.93 -12.09
C ARG A 290 19.86 -15.01 -11.02
N GLN A 291 18.97 -15.17 -10.04
CA GLN A 291 19.10 -16.14 -8.95
C GLN A 291 18.57 -17.54 -9.28
N TRP A 292 17.98 -17.77 -10.47
CA TRP A 292 17.36 -19.07 -10.82
C TRP A 292 18.10 -19.88 -11.89
N LEU A 293 18.83 -19.26 -12.83
CA LEU A 293 19.45 -19.96 -13.97
C LEU A 293 20.74 -19.24 -14.42
N PRO A 294 21.95 -19.77 -14.11
CA PRO A 294 23.21 -19.14 -14.49
C PRO A 294 23.47 -19.10 -16.01
N SER A 295 22.89 -20.05 -16.77
CA SER A 295 23.36 -20.37 -18.14
C SER A 295 22.52 -19.79 -19.29
N PHE A 296 21.50 -18.98 -19.02
CA PHE A 296 20.63 -18.35 -20.03
C PHE A 296 20.53 -16.83 -19.85
N SER A 297 21.68 -16.18 -19.61
CA SER A 297 21.79 -14.74 -19.31
C SER A 297 21.40 -13.82 -20.48
N TRP A 298 21.41 -14.30 -21.73
CA TRP A 298 21.15 -13.49 -22.92
C TRP A 298 19.66 -13.29 -23.27
N LEU A 299 18.76 -14.12 -22.73
CA LEU A 299 17.31 -14.08 -23.03
C LEU A 299 16.52 -13.14 -22.09
N LEU A 300 17.19 -12.49 -21.15
CA LEU A 300 16.57 -11.82 -19.99
C LEU A 300 17.05 -10.37 -19.80
N TYR A 301 17.31 -9.66 -20.90
CA TYR A 301 17.64 -8.24 -20.86
C TYR A 301 16.35 -7.40 -20.77
N SER A 302 16.05 -6.86 -19.60
CA SER A 302 15.40 -5.55 -19.52
C SER A 302 16.51 -4.55 -19.21
N ALA A 303 16.94 -3.82 -20.24
CA ALA A 303 17.83 -2.68 -20.10
C ALA A 303 17.28 -1.72 -19.03
N GLU A 304 18.18 -1.11 -18.24
CA GLU A 304 17.93 -0.19 -17.11
C GLU A 304 17.87 -0.77 -15.69
N ALA A 305 18.42 -1.96 -15.46
CA ALA A 305 18.95 -2.33 -14.14
C ALA A 305 20.48 -2.28 -14.20
N ASN A 306 21.06 -1.08 -14.31
CA ASN A 306 22.49 -0.94 -14.09
C ASN A 306 22.85 -1.41 -12.67
N GLU A 307 23.95 -2.13 -12.65
CA GLU A 307 24.65 -2.77 -11.56
C GLU A 307 24.87 -1.87 -10.34
N GLU A 308 23.86 -1.74 -9.49
CA GLU A 308 24.09 -1.56 -8.06
C GLU A 308 23.13 -2.51 -7.34
N SER A 309 23.54 -3.77 -7.21
CA SER A 309 22.98 -4.56 -6.11
C SER A 309 23.65 -4.04 -4.84
N PRO A 310 22.89 -3.44 -3.91
CA PRO A 310 23.42 -2.94 -2.66
C PRO A 310 24.37 -3.90 -1.94
N ALA A 311 25.66 -3.57 -1.88
CA ALA A 311 26.53 -4.13 -0.83
C ALA A 311 25.95 -3.85 0.58
N HIS A 312 25.13 -2.80 0.72
CA HIS A 312 24.41 -2.40 1.94
C HIS A 312 23.21 -3.32 2.31
N LEU A 313 22.75 -4.21 1.43
CA LEU A 313 21.71 -5.20 1.75
C LEU A 313 22.28 -6.45 2.43
N ARG A 314 23.62 -6.66 2.43
CA ARG A 314 24.26 -7.90 2.93
C ARG A 314 24.07 -8.16 4.43
N ARG A 315 23.70 -7.16 5.23
CA ARG A 315 23.43 -7.30 6.68
C ARG A 315 21.94 -7.34 7.05
N LYS A 316 21.02 -7.20 6.08
CA LYS A 316 19.57 -7.13 6.32
C LYS A 316 18.91 -8.50 6.13
N LYS A 317 17.90 -8.83 6.94
CA LYS A 317 17.10 -10.06 6.77
C LYS A 317 16.18 -9.87 5.56
N ILE A 318 16.57 -10.42 4.42
CA ILE A 318 15.82 -10.30 3.16
C ILE A 318 14.98 -11.57 2.95
N HIS A 319 13.68 -11.38 2.85
CA HIS A 319 12.70 -12.40 2.56
C HIS A 319 12.25 -12.30 1.11
N CYS A 320 12.77 -13.17 0.26
CA CYS A 320 12.31 -13.33 -1.11
C CYS A 320 10.99 -14.13 -1.18
N VAL A 321 10.14 -13.79 -2.16
CA VAL A 321 8.88 -14.51 -2.45
C VAL A 321 8.93 -15.18 -3.83
N HIS A 322 9.69 -16.27 -3.94
CA HIS A 322 10.01 -16.94 -5.21
C HIS A 322 8.79 -17.31 -6.05
N TRP A 323 7.80 -18.01 -5.47
CA TRP A 323 6.63 -18.48 -6.21
C TRP A 323 5.72 -17.35 -6.71
N ALA A 324 5.44 -16.35 -5.87
CA ALA A 324 4.66 -15.20 -6.28
C ALA A 324 5.37 -14.40 -7.38
N SER A 325 6.71 -14.27 -7.27
CA SER A 325 7.54 -13.60 -8.29
C SER A 325 7.53 -14.35 -9.63
N LEU A 326 7.67 -15.68 -9.61
CA LEU A 326 7.63 -16.51 -10.81
C LEU A 326 6.25 -16.46 -11.48
N ARG A 327 5.17 -16.62 -10.70
CA ARG A 327 3.78 -16.53 -11.18
C ARG A 327 3.53 -15.19 -11.84
N ARG A 328 3.89 -14.08 -11.17
CA ARG A 328 3.80 -12.72 -11.72
C ARG A 328 4.50 -12.60 -13.07
N ARG A 329 5.74 -13.08 -13.16
CA ARG A 329 6.55 -12.98 -14.38
C ARG A 329 5.94 -13.74 -15.55
N LEU A 330 5.52 -14.99 -15.33
CA LEU A 330 4.88 -15.79 -16.37
C LEU A 330 3.57 -15.16 -16.84
N TRP A 331 2.78 -14.63 -15.90
CA TRP A 331 1.53 -13.95 -16.20
C TRP A 331 1.73 -12.69 -17.04
N GLN A 332 2.64 -11.80 -16.63
CA GLN A 332 2.93 -10.58 -17.35
C GLN A 332 3.50 -10.86 -18.75
N ARG A 333 4.34 -11.90 -18.91
CA ARG A 333 4.84 -12.32 -20.22
C ARG A 333 3.73 -12.77 -21.16
N ARG A 334 2.81 -13.59 -20.65
CA ARG A 334 1.66 -14.06 -21.42
C ARG A 334 0.80 -12.90 -21.94
N TRP A 335 0.62 -11.86 -21.13
CA TRP A 335 -0.27 -10.74 -21.45
C TRP A 335 0.44 -9.49 -22.00
N ALA A 336 1.78 -9.54 -22.19
CA ALA A 336 2.58 -8.38 -22.59
C ALA A 336 2.14 -7.73 -23.92
N ARG A 337 1.57 -8.53 -24.83
CA ARG A 337 1.17 -8.11 -26.19
C ARG A 337 -0.33 -7.78 -26.32
N TYR A 338 -1.11 -7.93 -25.25
CA TYR A 338 -2.56 -7.70 -25.30
C TYR A 338 -2.90 -6.35 -24.66
N ALA A 339 -3.39 -5.42 -25.47
CA ALA A 339 -3.93 -4.13 -25.03
C ALA A 339 -5.04 -4.35 -23.97
N GLY A 340 -5.14 -3.45 -22.98
CA GLY A 340 -5.96 -3.59 -21.76
C GLY A 340 -5.53 -4.68 -20.76
N ARG A 341 -5.20 -5.90 -21.23
CA ARG A 341 -4.79 -7.02 -20.35
C ARG A 341 -3.39 -6.85 -19.78
N ARG A 342 -2.51 -6.11 -20.45
CA ARG A 342 -1.15 -5.81 -19.97
C ARG A 342 -1.20 -5.12 -18.61
N GLN A 343 -1.99 -4.05 -18.46
CA GLN A 343 -2.04 -3.30 -17.19
C GLN A 343 -2.71 -4.12 -16.08
N ALA A 344 -3.81 -4.80 -16.39
CA ALA A 344 -4.45 -5.71 -15.45
C ALA A 344 -3.47 -6.79 -14.94
N SER A 345 -2.59 -7.31 -15.81
CA SER A 345 -1.57 -8.29 -15.41
C SER A 345 -0.51 -7.73 -14.45
N VAL A 346 -0.27 -6.42 -14.46
CA VAL A 346 0.63 -5.74 -13.51
C VAL A 346 -0.02 -5.68 -12.13
N ILE A 347 -1.28 -5.24 -12.07
CA ILE A 347 -2.10 -5.19 -10.85
C ILE A 347 -2.24 -6.59 -10.23
N ASP A 348 -2.52 -7.61 -11.05
CA ASP A 348 -2.55 -9.01 -10.60
C ASP A 348 -1.23 -9.44 -9.93
N GLY A 349 -0.11 -9.06 -10.54
CA GLY A 349 1.23 -9.31 -10.02
C GLY A 349 1.48 -8.66 -8.67
N GLN A 350 1.09 -7.39 -8.53
CA GLN A 350 1.19 -6.63 -7.28
C GLN A 350 0.33 -7.25 -6.19
N ARG A 351 -0.91 -7.65 -6.51
CA ARG A 351 -1.80 -8.38 -5.59
C ARG A 351 -1.16 -9.67 -5.07
N TRP A 352 -0.53 -10.47 -5.93
CA TRP A 352 0.12 -11.72 -5.49
C TRP A 352 1.33 -11.47 -4.59
N LEU A 353 2.12 -10.42 -4.86
CA LEU A 353 3.22 -10.01 -3.99
C LEU A 353 2.70 -9.52 -2.63
N ALA A 354 1.72 -8.61 -2.62
CA ALA A 354 1.09 -8.12 -1.40
C ALA A 354 0.56 -9.27 -0.53
N GLN A 355 -0.11 -10.25 -1.14
CA GLN A 355 -0.58 -11.46 -0.44
C GLN A 355 0.57 -12.30 0.13
N ALA A 356 1.67 -12.46 -0.61
CA ALA A 356 2.83 -13.21 -0.14
C ALA A 356 3.54 -12.51 1.03
N TYR A 357 3.66 -11.19 0.97
CA TYR A 357 4.24 -10.36 2.03
C TYR A 357 3.35 -10.34 3.28
N ALA A 358 2.05 -10.11 3.13
CA ALA A 358 1.10 -10.07 4.24
C ALA A 358 1.12 -11.36 5.07
N ARG A 359 1.27 -12.53 4.43
CA ARG A 359 1.37 -13.84 5.12
C ARG A 359 2.65 -13.99 5.94
N LYS A 360 3.72 -13.25 5.61
CA LYS A 360 4.99 -13.28 6.34
C LYS A 360 5.12 -12.15 7.37
N LEU A 361 4.20 -11.18 7.39
CA LEU A 361 4.19 -10.14 8.42
C LEU A 361 3.93 -10.75 9.80
N ARG A 362 4.72 -10.31 10.78
CA ARG A 362 4.65 -10.76 12.16
C ARG A 362 3.97 -9.70 13.04
N PRO A 363 3.53 -10.06 14.25
CA PRO A 363 2.96 -9.10 15.19
C PRO A 363 3.90 -7.94 15.51
N GLU A 364 5.20 -8.23 15.65
CA GLU A 364 6.24 -7.22 15.95
C GLU A 364 6.49 -6.22 14.81
N HIS A 365 6.03 -6.48 13.57
CA HIS A 365 6.13 -5.50 12.48
C HIS A 365 5.05 -4.42 12.66
N THR A 366 5.32 -3.41 13.49
CA THR A 366 4.38 -2.33 13.83
C THR A 366 4.51 -1.11 12.92
N HIS A 367 5.63 -0.98 12.21
CA HIS A 367 5.85 0.02 11.18
C HIS A 367 6.15 -0.64 9.84
N LEU A 368 5.56 -0.14 8.76
CA LEU A 368 5.78 -0.62 7.39
C LEU A 368 6.30 0.50 6.48
N LEU A 369 7.22 0.17 5.59
CA LEU A 369 7.53 1.01 4.43
C LEU A 369 7.06 0.28 3.18
N ILE A 370 6.14 0.88 2.42
CA ILE A 370 5.36 0.18 1.40
C ILE A 370 5.57 0.82 0.04
N ASP A 371 5.87 0.02 -0.98
CA ASP A 371 5.77 0.45 -2.38
C ASP A 371 4.29 0.68 -2.75
N GLN A 372 3.98 1.86 -3.32
CA GLN A 372 2.61 2.29 -3.65
C GLN A 372 1.79 1.22 -4.36
N GLY A 373 2.38 0.46 -5.30
CA GLY A 373 1.66 -0.57 -6.05
C GLY A 373 1.09 -1.71 -5.20
N LEU A 374 1.57 -1.89 -3.97
CA LEU A 374 1.12 -2.95 -3.05
C LEU A 374 0.03 -2.45 -2.09
N LEU A 375 -0.16 -1.13 -1.98
CA LEU A 375 -0.83 -0.47 -0.87
C LEU A 375 -2.31 -0.83 -0.79
N SER A 376 -3.06 -0.67 -1.89
CA SER A 376 -4.50 -0.96 -1.96
C SER A 376 -4.79 -2.42 -1.63
N HIS A 377 -3.97 -3.35 -2.11
CA HIS A 377 -4.13 -4.77 -1.81
C HIS A 377 -3.85 -5.12 -0.35
N LEU A 378 -2.85 -4.49 0.28
CA LEU A 378 -2.59 -4.66 1.70
C LEU A 378 -3.73 -4.09 2.56
N GLN A 379 -4.28 -2.94 2.16
CA GLN A 379 -5.43 -2.31 2.82
C GLN A 379 -6.67 -3.19 2.74
N GLN A 380 -7.04 -3.70 1.55
CA GLN A 380 -8.20 -4.59 1.35
C GLN A 380 -8.10 -5.90 2.14
N MET A 381 -6.88 -6.41 2.36
CA MET A 381 -6.67 -7.58 3.23
C MET A 381 -6.69 -7.25 4.73
N GLY A 382 -6.88 -5.98 5.09
CA GLY A 382 -6.79 -5.48 6.47
C GLY A 382 -5.37 -5.51 7.04
N ALA A 383 -4.35 -5.72 6.22
CA ALA A 383 -2.96 -5.92 6.68
C ALA A 383 -2.35 -4.66 7.32
N LEU A 384 -2.90 -3.47 7.04
CA LEU A 384 -2.40 -2.20 7.58
C LEU A 384 -2.94 -1.87 8.98
N GLY A 385 -4.07 -2.46 9.38
CA GLY A 385 -4.74 -2.11 10.65
C GLY A 385 -3.84 -2.31 11.87
N GLY A 386 -3.77 -1.34 12.78
CA GLY A 386 -2.88 -1.36 13.93
C GLY A 386 -1.39 -1.24 13.57
N ARG A 387 -1.04 -0.75 12.38
CA ARG A 387 0.35 -0.45 11.99
C ARG A 387 0.44 1.00 11.53
N THR A 388 1.57 1.62 11.77
CA THR A 388 1.94 2.85 11.06
C THR A 388 2.65 2.48 9.77
N TYR A 389 2.60 3.36 8.76
CA TYR A 389 3.32 3.10 7.53
C TYR A 389 3.65 4.38 6.77
N ASP A 390 4.75 4.29 6.03
CA ASP A 390 5.18 5.27 5.05
C ASP A 390 5.07 4.64 3.64
N VAL A 391 4.82 5.46 2.63
CA VAL A 391 4.63 4.98 1.25
C VAL A 391 5.71 5.54 0.33
N LEU A 392 6.35 4.65 -0.42
CA LEU A 392 7.24 4.97 -1.54
C LEU A 392 6.37 5.13 -2.80
N ALA A 393 6.09 6.37 -3.18
CA ALA A 393 5.22 6.71 -4.30
C ALA A 393 6.02 7.08 -5.55
N THR A 394 5.72 6.42 -6.67
CA THR A 394 6.38 6.68 -7.96
C THR A 394 5.42 7.23 -9.00
N SER A 395 4.11 7.13 -8.77
CA SER A 395 3.07 7.55 -9.71
C SER A 395 1.96 8.31 -9.02
N LEU A 396 1.17 9.04 -9.81
CA LEU A 396 -0.13 9.53 -9.35
C LEU A 396 -1.03 8.34 -8.96
N PRO A 397 -2.03 8.54 -8.08
CA PRO A 397 -3.00 7.49 -7.79
C PRO A 397 -3.78 7.06 -9.04
N MET A 398 -4.25 5.82 -9.03
CA MET A 398 -4.87 5.15 -10.18
C MET A 398 -6.06 5.92 -10.74
N GLU A 399 -6.88 6.52 -9.87
CA GLU A 399 -8.04 7.32 -10.29
C GLU A 399 -7.61 8.56 -11.09
N GLU A 400 -6.57 9.27 -10.64
CA GLU A 400 -6.05 10.44 -11.34
C GLU A 400 -5.41 10.07 -12.69
N ILE A 401 -4.68 8.94 -12.72
CA ILE A 401 -4.14 8.38 -13.96
C ILE A 401 -5.28 8.12 -14.97
N GLN A 402 -6.34 7.45 -14.53
CA GLN A 402 -7.49 7.17 -15.39
C GLN A 402 -8.17 8.46 -15.86
N ARG A 403 -8.40 9.42 -14.96
CA ARG A 403 -9.02 10.72 -15.29
C ARG A 403 -8.25 11.47 -16.37
N ARG A 404 -6.91 11.50 -16.28
CA ARG A 404 -6.04 12.14 -17.29
C ARG A 404 -6.11 11.46 -18.64
N LEU A 405 -6.12 10.13 -18.66
CA LEU A 405 -6.23 9.37 -19.89
C LEU A 405 -7.60 9.53 -20.55
N ASP A 406 -8.67 9.54 -19.77
CA ASP A 406 -10.03 9.78 -20.28
C ASP A 406 -10.19 11.22 -20.80
N HIS A 407 -9.53 12.19 -20.16
CA HIS A 407 -9.46 13.56 -20.67
C HIS A 407 -8.70 13.61 -22.01
N ALA A 408 -7.52 13.00 -22.09
CA ALA A 408 -6.73 12.94 -23.32
C ALA A 408 -7.50 12.24 -24.46
N HIS A 409 -8.19 11.14 -24.15
CA HIS A 409 -8.99 10.40 -25.12
C HIS A 409 -10.12 11.24 -25.72
N ARG A 410 -10.82 12.04 -24.89
CA ARG A 410 -11.89 12.94 -25.36
C ARG A 410 -11.41 14.04 -26.31
N HIS A 411 -10.15 14.45 -26.20
CA HIS A 411 -9.57 15.52 -27.03
C HIS A 411 -8.71 14.96 -28.18
N SER A 412 -8.50 13.65 -28.23
CA SER A 412 -7.83 12.98 -29.34
C SER A 412 -8.82 12.73 -30.49
N ASP A 413 -8.31 12.76 -31.73
CA ASP A 413 -9.09 12.31 -32.88
C ASP A 413 -9.40 10.82 -32.73
N ASN A 414 -10.66 10.51 -32.41
CA ASN A 414 -11.14 9.15 -32.17
C ASN A 414 -11.03 8.24 -33.40
N SER A 415 -10.76 8.79 -34.59
CA SER A 415 -10.52 8.02 -35.81
C SER A 415 -9.10 7.47 -35.94
N ALA A 416 -8.14 8.01 -35.16
CA ALA A 416 -6.73 7.61 -35.23
C ALA A 416 -6.45 6.32 -34.43
N PRO A 417 -5.91 5.24 -35.04
CA PRO A 417 -5.61 3.98 -34.34
C PRO A 417 -4.65 4.14 -33.15
N ALA A 418 -3.79 5.17 -33.17
CA ALA A 418 -2.87 5.48 -32.08
C ALA A 418 -3.58 5.86 -30.76
N ALA A 419 -4.79 6.42 -30.83
CA ALA A 419 -5.57 6.89 -29.67
C ALA A 419 -6.14 5.75 -28.81
N ALA A 420 -6.23 4.52 -29.33
CA ALA A 420 -6.79 3.36 -28.62
C ALA A 420 -6.06 3.08 -27.28
N THR A 421 -4.75 3.36 -27.22
CA THR A 421 -3.93 3.12 -26.01
C THR A 421 -4.23 4.04 -24.83
N LEU A 422 -5.03 5.10 -25.04
CA LEU A 422 -5.52 5.99 -23.98
C LEU A 422 -6.64 5.33 -23.17
N ASN A 423 -7.42 4.44 -23.78
CA ASN A 423 -8.53 3.73 -23.13
C ASN A 423 -8.09 2.43 -22.40
N ASP A 424 -6.79 2.07 -22.49
CA ASP A 424 -6.27 0.81 -21.95
C ASP A 424 -6.26 0.72 -20.41
N PHE A 425 -6.18 1.86 -19.72
CA PHE A 425 -6.07 1.89 -18.27
C PHE A 425 -7.46 1.97 -17.64
N ARG A 426 -7.95 0.84 -17.11
CA ARG A 426 -9.22 0.75 -16.41
C ARG A 426 -9.00 0.12 -15.05
N VAL A 427 -9.19 0.91 -13.99
CA VAL A 427 -9.04 0.47 -12.60
C VAL A 427 -10.42 0.17 -12.00
N ASP A 428 -10.49 -0.88 -11.19
CA ASP A 428 -11.64 -1.15 -10.33
C ASP A 428 -11.82 0.02 -9.34
N PRO A 429 -12.99 0.68 -9.29
CA PRO A 429 -13.23 1.79 -8.37
C PRO A 429 -12.94 1.46 -6.91
N VAL A 430 -13.16 0.21 -6.47
CA VAL A 430 -12.89 -0.24 -5.11
C VAL A 430 -11.39 -0.30 -4.82
N ILE A 431 -10.59 -0.68 -5.82
CA ILE A 431 -9.12 -0.70 -5.71
C ILE A 431 -8.57 0.73 -5.71
N ALA A 432 -9.13 1.61 -6.54
CA ALA A 432 -8.73 3.01 -6.62
C ALA A 432 -9.05 3.78 -5.31
N ALA A 433 -10.28 3.67 -4.81
CA ALA A 433 -10.67 4.27 -3.53
C ALA A 433 -9.79 3.74 -2.38
N SER A 434 -9.53 2.42 -2.35
CA SER A 434 -8.66 1.82 -1.34
C SER A 434 -7.20 2.29 -1.43
N GLU A 435 -6.69 2.68 -2.60
CA GLU A 435 -5.37 3.30 -2.72
C GLU A 435 -5.39 4.69 -2.09
N THR A 436 -6.35 5.53 -2.47
CA THR A 436 -6.50 6.90 -1.95
C THR A 436 -6.66 6.92 -0.44
N ASP A 437 -7.56 6.10 0.12
CA ASP A 437 -7.78 6.02 1.57
C ASP A 437 -6.51 5.61 2.33
N ALA A 438 -5.77 4.64 1.79
CA ALA A 438 -4.51 4.19 2.39
C ALA A 438 -3.40 5.24 2.26
N MET A 439 -3.34 5.97 1.15
CA MET A 439 -2.37 7.06 0.98
C MET A 439 -2.61 8.19 1.98
N LEU A 440 -3.87 8.57 2.21
CA LEU A 440 -4.24 9.61 3.18
C LEU A 440 -4.03 9.18 4.63
N ALA A 441 -4.17 7.88 4.91
CA ALA A 441 -3.90 7.30 6.23
C ALA A 441 -2.40 7.06 6.50
N ALA A 442 -1.55 7.09 5.47
CA ALA A 442 -0.10 6.97 5.63
C ALA A 442 0.46 8.11 6.50
N ARG A 443 1.50 7.79 7.29
CA ARG A 443 2.22 8.81 8.06
C ARG A 443 2.98 9.77 7.15
N ARG A 444 3.58 9.23 6.07
CA ARG A 444 4.40 9.98 5.12
C ARG A 444 4.36 9.36 3.73
N VAL A 445 4.31 10.21 2.71
CA VAL A 445 4.55 9.85 1.31
C VAL A 445 5.95 10.30 0.91
N ILE A 446 6.76 9.38 0.38
CA ILE A 446 8.12 9.64 -0.11
C ILE A 446 8.14 9.48 -1.62
N THR A 447 8.59 10.51 -2.34
CA THR A 447 8.66 10.46 -3.79
C THR A 447 9.77 11.35 -4.33
N ALA A 448 10.38 10.96 -5.46
CA ALA A 448 11.25 11.85 -6.22
C ALA A 448 10.50 12.66 -7.29
N HIS A 449 9.25 12.26 -7.57
CA HIS A 449 8.47 12.80 -8.66
C HIS A 449 7.74 14.07 -8.21
N ALA A 450 8.16 15.23 -8.71
CA ALA A 450 7.67 16.52 -8.20
C ALA A 450 6.15 16.70 -8.37
N GLU A 451 5.56 16.19 -9.45
CA GLU A 451 4.10 16.24 -9.62
C GLU A 451 3.35 15.34 -8.63
N VAL A 452 3.90 14.17 -8.29
CA VAL A 452 3.29 13.27 -7.30
C VAL A 452 3.35 13.93 -5.93
N ALA A 453 4.46 14.59 -5.61
CA ALA A 453 4.59 15.37 -4.38
C ALA A 453 3.57 16.52 -4.33
N ALA A 454 3.42 17.27 -5.41
CA ALA A 454 2.45 18.36 -5.50
C ALA A 454 1.00 17.86 -5.34
N TYR A 455 0.65 16.75 -5.99
CA TYR A 455 -0.67 16.13 -5.90
C TYR A 455 -1.02 15.77 -4.45
N TRP A 456 -0.13 15.04 -3.76
CA TRP A 456 -0.42 14.59 -2.39
C TRP A 456 -0.40 15.72 -1.35
N ARG A 457 0.38 16.79 -1.59
CA ARG A 457 0.30 18.02 -0.79
C ARG A 457 -1.08 18.68 -0.95
N ALA A 458 -1.58 18.78 -2.18
CA ALA A 458 -2.90 19.34 -2.47
C ALA A 458 -4.04 18.49 -1.91
N ALA A 459 -3.89 17.16 -1.93
CA ALA A 459 -4.83 16.20 -1.35
C ALA A 459 -4.78 16.12 0.20
N ALA A 460 -4.02 17.01 0.86
CA ALA A 460 -3.85 17.05 2.32
C ALA A 460 -3.31 15.75 2.94
N ALA A 461 -2.40 15.06 2.25
CA ALA A 461 -1.63 13.97 2.86
C ALA A 461 -0.82 14.51 4.05
N ARG A 462 -0.72 13.72 5.13
CA ARG A 462 -0.17 14.17 6.42
C ARG A 462 1.26 14.72 6.35
N ASP A 463 2.10 14.08 5.55
CA ASP A 463 3.49 14.47 5.32
C ASP A 463 3.93 14.00 3.92
N VAL A 464 4.63 14.85 3.18
CA VAL A 464 5.12 14.57 1.82
C VAL A 464 6.60 14.95 1.73
N LEU A 465 7.45 13.93 1.77
CA LEU A 465 8.89 14.04 1.60
C LEU A 465 9.26 13.90 0.12
N GLN A 466 9.56 15.02 -0.51
CA GLN A 466 10.11 15.03 -1.85
C GLN A 466 11.63 14.85 -1.80
N ILE A 467 12.12 13.69 -2.22
CA ILE A 467 13.56 13.38 -2.34
C ILE A 467 14.08 13.80 -3.72
N PRO A 468 15.39 14.07 -3.89
CA PRO A 468 15.91 14.41 -5.22
C PRO A 468 15.95 13.19 -6.13
N TRP A 469 15.71 13.40 -7.43
CA TRP A 469 16.10 12.44 -8.47
C TRP A 469 17.59 12.11 -8.35
N VAL A 470 17.97 10.85 -8.61
CA VAL A 470 19.36 10.45 -8.73
C VAL A 470 19.71 10.50 -10.21
N LEU A 471 20.55 11.48 -10.57
CA LEU A 471 21.07 11.58 -11.93
C LEU A 471 22.13 10.49 -12.14
N PRO A 472 22.05 9.71 -13.23
CA PRO A 472 23.09 8.75 -13.57
C PRO A 472 24.41 9.47 -13.86
N VAL A 473 25.53 8.78 -13.69
CA VAL A 473 26.86 9.34 -14.04
C VAL A 473 26.84 9.72 -15.51
N ALA A 474 27.16 10.98 -15.81
CA ALA A 474 27.24 11.48 -17.17
C ALA A 474 28.37 10.74 -17.90
N PHE A 475 28.04 10.06 -18.98
CA PHE A 475 29.07 9.63 -19.93
C PHE A 475 29.50 10.88 -20.68
N ALA A 476 30.80 11.18 -20.66
CA ALA A 476 31.34 12.27 -21.46
C ALA A 476 30.87 12.08 -22.90
N ARG A 477 30.22 13.10 -23.48
CA ARG A 477 30.02 13.12 -24.93
C ARG A 477 31.41 13.02 -25.53
N ALA A 478 31.69 11.97 -26.28
CA ALA A 478 32.82 12.02 -27.21
C ALA A 478 32.57 13.28 -28.04
N ALA A 479 33.48 14.25 -27.97
CA ALA A 479 33.44 15.40 -28.86
C ALA A 479 33.27 14.81 -30.26
N THR A 480 32.11 15.05 -30.89
CA THR A 480 31.82 14.50 -32.21
C THR A 480 32.98 14.88 -33.08
N ALA A 481 33.76 13.88 -33.50
CA ALA A 481 34.84 14.07 -34.43
C ALA A 481 34.25 14.79 -35.64
N VAL A 482 34.80 15.96 -35.94
CA VAL A 482 34.60 16.68 -37.19
C VAL A 482 35.18 15.78 -38.28
N GLY A 483 34.42 14.79 -38.75
CA GLY A 483 34.93 13.79 -39.68
C GLY A 483 34.16 12.48 -39.66
N GLY A 484 32.92 12.49 -40.13
CA GLY A 484 32.13 11.26 -40.31
C GLY A 484 30.65 11.54 -40.56
N GLY A 485 30.31 11.97 -41.78
CA GLY A 485 28.92 11.99 -42.28
C GLY A 485 27.86 12.60 -41.34
N VAL A 486 28.08 13.81 -40.82
CA VAL A 486 27.11 14.48 -39.95
C VAL A 486 25.83 14.74 -40.76
N SER A 487 24.73 14.10 -40.37
CA SER A 487 23.40 14.40 -40.90
C SER A 487 23.11 15.90 -40.74
N ARG A 488 22.67 16.55 -41.82
CA ARG A 488 22.46 18.01 -41.90
C ARG A 488 21.40 18.53 -40.91
N PHE A 489 20.54 17.66 -40.37
CA PHE A 489 19.44 18.03 -39.49
C PHE A 489 19.65 17.57 -38.03
N PRO A 490 19.29 18.42 -37.05
CA PRO A 490 19.35 18.08 -35.64
C PRO A 490 18.47 16.86 -35.28
N LEU A 491 18.92 16.09 -34.30
CA LEU A 491 18.24 14.89 -33.82
C LEU A 491 17.40 15.15 -32.57
N VAL A 492 16.09 15.00 -32.73
CA VAL A 492 15.11 14.94 -31.64
C VAL A 492 14.97 13.50 -31.17
N VAL A 493 15.18 13.22 -29.89
CA VAL A 493 14.96 11.89 -29.34
C VAL A 493 13.66 11.86 -28.53
N PHE A 494 12.77 10.93 -28.88
CA PHE A 494 11.56 10.63 -28.13
C PHE A 494 11.79 9.38 -27.27
N PRO A 495 11.99 9.52 -25.94
CA PRO A 495 12.47 8.43 -25.10
C PRO A 495 11.34 7.54 -24.59
N ALA A 496 10.45 7.10 -25.49
CA ALA A 496 9.29 6.27 -25.19
C ALA A 496 8.84 5.49 -26.43
N SER A 497 8.17 4.34 -26.23
CA SER A 497 7.41 3.70 -27.31
C SER A 497 6.40 4.69 -27.89
N ALA A 498 6.16 4.64 -29.20
CA ALA A 498 5.23 5.53 -29.91
C ALA A 498 3.75 5.24 -29.56
N LEU A 499 3.37 5.63 -28.34
CA LEU A 499 2.05 5.46 -27.76
C LEU A 499 1.42 6.83 -27.49
N ALA A 500 0.10 6.96 -27.67
CA ALA A 500 -0.61 8.21 -27.44
C ALA A 500 -0.47 8.71 -25.99
N ARG A 501 -0.53 7.82 -24.98
CA ARG A 501 -0.32 8.22 -23.57
C ARG A 501 1.07 8.80 -23.26
N LYS A 502 2.04 8.56 -24.14
CA LYS A 502 3.40 9.12 -24.05
C LYS A 502 3.57 10.40 -24.86
N GLY A 503 2.51 10.91 -25.49
CA GLY A 503 2.52 12.15 -26.26
C GLY A 503 2.97 11.98 -27.71
N ALA A 504 2.96 10.75 -28.25
CA ALA A 504 3.51 10.49 -29.58
C ALA A 504 2.75 11.24 -30.70
N CYS A 505 1.42 11.39 -30.55
CA CYS A 505 0.57 12.10 -31.51
C CYS A 505 0.90 13.60 -31.54
N GLU A 506 1.01 14.20 -30.36
CA GLU A 506 1.32 15.61 -30.15
C GLU A 506 2.73 15.92 -30.67
N LEU A 507 3.69 15.04 -30.39
CA LEU A 507 5.06 15.18 -30.89
C LEU A 507 5.11 15.06 -32.42
N ALA A 508 4.42 14.08 -33.00
CA ALA A 508 4.36 13.93 -34.45
C ALA A 508 3.80 15.19 -35.11
N GLN A 509 2.71 15.76 -34.57
CA GLN A 509 2.16 17.02 -35.05
C GLN A 509 3.18 18.15 -34.91
N ALA A 510 3.79 18.35 -33.74
CA ALA A 510 4.77 19.40 -33.49
C ALA A 510 6.03 19.31 -34.37
N MET A 511 6.42 18.10 -34.78
CA MET A 511 7.55 17.84 -35.68
C MET A 511 7.25 18.16 -37.16
N ARG A 512 5.98 18.11 -37.61
CA ARG A 512 5.64 18.40 -39.02
C ARG A 512 6.11 19.80 -39.42
N GLY A 513 6.88 19.89 -40.49
CA GLY A 513 7.45 21.15 -40.98
C GLY A 513 8.71 21.63 -40.24
N GLN A 514 9.18 20.93 -39.20
CA GLN A 514 10.47 21.21 -38.58
C GLN A 514 11.60 20.61 -39.42
N GLN A 515 12.72 21.33 -39.51
CA GLN A 515 13.95 20.82 -40.13
C GLN A 515 14.73 19.96 -39.14
N ALA A 516 14.14 18.86 -38.68
CA ALA A 516 14.71 17.95 -37.71
C ALA A 516 14.31 16.50 -37.98
N ARG A 517 15.16 15.57 -37.60
CA ARG A 517 14.87 14.13 -37.61
C ARG A 517 14.49 13.67 -36.20
N ILE A 518 13.72 12.60 -36.10
CA ILE A 518 13.29 12.04 -34.82
C ILE A 518 13.74 10.59 -34.65
N ARG A 519 14.28 10.26 -33.48
CA ARG A 519 14.57 8.88 -33.04
C ARG A 519 13.63 8.47 -31.93
N VAL A 520 12.85 7.43 -32.17
CA VAL A 520 11.89 6.87 -31.20
C VAL A 520 12.55 5.72 -30.43
N LEU A 521 12.63 5.84 -29.10
CA LEU A 521 13.18 4.79 -28.23
C LEU A 521 12.09 3.81 -27.79
N GLY A 522 12.10 2.60 -28.32
CA GLY A 522 11.15 1.54 -27.95
C GLY A 522 10.34 1.03 -29.15
N SER A 523 9.11 0.59 -28.89
CA SER A 523 8.28 -0.02 -29.93
C SER A 523 7.70 1.04 -30.88
N PRO A 524 7.66 0.76 -32.20
CA PRO A 524 6.97 1.62 -33.17
C PRO A 524 5.47 1.64 -32.89
N SER A 525 4.79 2.64 -33.44
CA SER A 525 3.33 2.74 -33.37
C SER A 525 2.70 1.65 -34.24
N SER A 526 1.51 1.17 -33.85
CA SER A 526 0.67 0.37 -34.75
C SER A 526 0.06 1.22 -35.86
N ASP A 527 -0.02 2.53 -35.66
CA ASP A 527 -0.44 3.49 -36.68
C ASP A 527 0.76 3.90 -37.55
N VAL A 528 0.80 3.37 -38.77
CA VAL A 528 1.85 3.65 -39.77
C VAL A 528 1.85 5.10 -40.26
N SER A 529 0.72 5.82 -40.10
CA SER A 529 0.57 7.20 -40.54
C SER A 529 1.06 8.22 -39.52
N LEU A 530 1.34 7.79 -38.28
CA LEU A 530 1.69 8.67 -37.16
C LEU A 530 2.79 9.68 -37.54
N TRP A 531 3.88 9.19 -38.14
CA TRP A 531 5.06 10.00 -38.49
C TRP A 531 5.05 10.48 -39.95
N GLN A 532 3.90 10.47 -40.64
CA GLN A 532 3.83 10.93 -42.01
C GLN A 532 4.30 12.39 -42.13
N GLY A 533 5.27 12.64 -43.02
CA GLY A 533 5.91 13.94 -43.20
C GLY A 533 7.04 14.25 -42.22
N VAL A 534 7.49 13.27 -41.42
CA VAL A 534 8.61 13.41 -40.47
C VAL A 534 9.66 12.33 -40.74
N GLN A 535 10.96 12.71 -40.73
CA GLN A 535 12.05 11.74 -40.85
C GLN A 535 12.25 10.98 -39.53
N VAL A 536 11.73 9.75 -39.45
CA VAL A 536 11.77 8.91 -38.24
C VAL A 536 12.75 7.75 -38.37
N GLU A 537 13.50 7.51 -37.30
CA GLU A 537 14.30 6.32 -37.07
C GLU A 537 13.93 5.68 -35.72
N HIS A 538 14.19 4.38 -35.57
CA HIS A 538 13.86 3.62 -34.36
C HIS A 538 15.12 3.00 -33.76
N SER A 539 15.25 3.06 -32.44
CA SER A 539 16.33 2.38 -31.72
C SER A 539 15.88 1.83 -30.37
N GLY A 540 16.64 0.89 -29.82
CA GLY A 540 16.44 0.40 -28.46
C GLY A 540 17.06 1.33 -27.41
N TYR A 541 16.70 1.14 -26.14
CA TYR A 541 17.26 1.91 -25.00
C TYR A 541 18.75 1.62 -24.74
N ALA A 542 19.25 0.50 -25.26
CA ALA A 542 20.65 0.07 -25.13
C ALA A 542 21.57 0.67 -26.19
N SER A 543 21.05 1.38 -27.20
CA SER A 543 21.90 2.10 -28.15
C SER A 543 22.58 3.31 -27.52
N ASP A 544 23.62 3.83 -28.16
CA ASP A 544 24.30 5.06 -27.75
C ASP A 544 23.56 6.32 -28.23
N TRP A 545 22.24 6.35 -28.05
CA TRP A 545 21.40 7.45 -28.52
C TRP A 545 21.74 8.80 -27.89
N ILE A 546 22.45 8.81 -26.75
CA ILE A 546 22.90 10.02 -26.05
C ILE A 546 23.99 10.75 -26.84
N ALA A 547 24.88 10.02 -27.52
CA ALA A 547 25.97 10.63 -28.28
C ALA A 547 25.47 11.57 -29.38
N ASP A 548 24.39 11.15 -30.06
CA ASP A 548 23.83 11.85 -31.23
C ASP A 548 22.70 12.83 -30.88
N ALA A 549 22.14 12.76 -29.67
CA ALA A 549 20.93 13.51 -29.31
C ALA A 549 21.22 15.01 -29.18
N ASP A 550 20.47 15.83 -29.94
CA ASP A 550 20.52 17.28 -29.82
C ASP A 550 19.47 17.81 -28.83
N VAL A 551 18.28 17.21 -28.81
CA VAL A 551 17.20 17.54 -27.87
C VAL A 551 16.39 16.29 -27.55
N VAL A 552 15.93 16.16 -26.31
CA VAL A 552 15.05 15.07 -25.87
C VAL A 552 13.66 15.64 -25.60
N VAL A 553 12.62 15.00 -26.14
CA VAL A 553 11.25 15.48 -26.01
C VAL A 553 10.36 14.37 -25.46
N LEU A 554 9.69 14.60 -24.33
CA LEU A 554 8.79 13.63 -23.69
C LEU A 554 7.48 14.32 -23.27
N PRO A 555 6.52 14.52 -24.19
CA PRO A 555 5.28 15.23 -23.92
C PRO A 555 4.20 14.30 -23.34
N ALA A 556 4.56 13.49 -22.35
CA ALA A 556 3.69 12.42 -21.86
C ALA A 556 2.48 12.95 -21.09
N TYR A 557 1.35 12.23 -21.17
CA TYR A 557 0.24 12.45 -20.24
C TYR A 557 0.49 11.79 -18.89
N ILE A 558 1.22 10.66 -18.91
CA ILE A 558 1.63 9.89 -17.73
C ILE A 558 3.04 9.32 -17.94
N GLU A 559 3.95 9.65 -17.03
CA GLU A 559 5.27 9.04 -16.92
C GLU A 559 5.62 8.91 -15.43
N HIS A 560 5.96 7.70 -14.98
CA HIS A 560 6.30 7.46 -13.56
C HIS A 560 7.79 7.17 -13.37
N ALA A 561 8.53 6.86 -14.45
CA ALA A 561 9.93 6.49 -14.40
C ALA A 561 10.70 7.07 -15.61
N PRO A 562 10.92 8.40 -15.67
CA PRO A 562 11.56 9.09 -16.80
C PRO A 562 13.09 8.84 -16.87
N ARG A 563 13.56 7.59 -16.78
CA ARG A 563 14.99 7.24 -16.67
C ARG A 563 15.83 7.75 -17.83
N ALA A 564 15.35 7.57 -19.06
CA ALA A 564 16.04 8.07 -20.25
C ALA A 564 16.10 9.61 -20.30
N ALA A 565 15.04 10.32 -19.90
CA ALA A 565 15.09 11.77 -19.78
C ALA A 565 16.07 12.24 -18.69
N LEU A 566 16.16 11.53 -17.55
CA LEU A 566 17.17 11.80 -16.52
C LEU A 566 18.61 11.57 -17.02
N ARG A 567 18.83 10.57 -17.89
CA ARG A 567 20.12 10.38 -18.57
C ARG A 567 20.46 11.56 -19.49
N ALA A 568 19.47 12.12 -20.18
CA ALA A 568 19.64 13.30 -21.02
C ALA A 568 20.00 14.55 -20.19
N VAL A 569 19.28 14.78 -19.07
CA VAL A 569 19.60 15.84 -18.11
C VAL A 569 21.02 15.68 -17.58
N ALA A 570 21.42 14.48 -17.18
CA ALA A 570 22.78 14.22 -16.70
C ALA A 570 23.85 14.49 -17.77
N ALA A 571 23.55 14.22 -19.04
CA ALA A 571 24.43 14.50 -20.17
C ALA A 571 24.40 15.97 -20.64
N GLY A 572 23.61 16.85 -19.99
CA GLY A 572 23.45 18.25 -20.37
C GLY A 572 22.68 18.47 -21.66
N ILE A 573 21.91 17.48 -22.13
CA ILE A 573 21.05 17.58 -23.31
C ILE A 573 19.75 18.29 -22.90
N PRO A 574 19.30 19.33 -23.62
CA PRO A 574 18.02 19.97 -23.35
C PRO A 574 16.86 18.97 -23.40
N VAL A 575 15.99 19.02 -22.41
CA VAL A 575 14.80 18.17 -22.30
C VAL A 575 13.54 19.02 -22.33
N ILE A 576 12.64 18.75 -23.28
CA ILE A 576 11.29 19.32 -23.28
C ILE A 576 10.35 18.24 -22.77
N ALA A 577 9.67 18.47 -21.66
CA ALA A 577 8.79 17.48 -21.05
C ALA A 577 7.51 18.12 -20.52
N THR A 578 6.52 17.29 -20.19
CA THR A 578 5.35 17.75 -19.44
C THR A 578 5.59 17.68 -17.93
N PRO A 579 4.80 18.41 -17.12
CA PRO A 579 4.76 18.21 -15.68
C PRO A 579 4.52 16.74 -15.25
N ALA A 580 3.84 15.97 -16.11
CA ALA A 580 3.58 14.54 -15.92
C ALA A 580 4.81 13.63 -15.90
N CYS A 581 6.00 14.17 -16.20
CA CYS A 581 7.26 13.47 -16.10
C CYS A 581 7.97 13.69 -14.76
N GLY A 582 7.52 14.62 -13.92
CA GLY A 582 8.10 14.82 -12.59
C GLY A 582 9.48 15.47 -12.58
N LEU A 583 9.92 16.07 -13.69
CA LEU A 583 11.25 16.64 -13.90
C LEU A 583 11.36 18.14 -13.53
N GLN A 584 10.34 18.69 -12.86
CA GLN A 584 10.27 20.11 -12.49
C GLN A 584 11.51 20.54 -11.70
N GLY A 585 12.11 21.67 -12.09
CA GLY A 585 13.25 22.27 -11.40
C GLY A 585 14.62 21.64 -11.72
N LEU A 586 14.69 20.62 -12.55
CA LEU A 586 15.98 20.10 -13.03
C LEU A 586 16.58 21.03 -14.11
N PRO A 587 17.92 21.20 -14.12
CA PRO A 587 18.59 22.05 -15.09
C PRO A 587 18.41 21.51 -16.51
N GLY A 588 18.20 22.41 -17.48
CA GLY A 588 18.01 22.05 -18.89
C GLY A 588 16.65 21.43 -19.22
N VAL A 589 15.70 21.43 -18.29
CA VAL A 589 14.32 20.96 -18.51
C VAL A 589 13.38 22.13 -18.78
N THR A 590 12.74 22.12 -19.95
CA THR A 590 11.64 23.02 -20.32
C THR A 590 10.31 22.29 -20.19
N LEU A 591 9.36 22.87 -19.46
CA LEU A 591 8.05 22.27 -19.25
C LEU A 591 7.01 22.86 -20.21
N VAL A 592 6.21 21.97 -20.82
CA VAL A 592 5.05 22.34 -21.64
C VAL A 592 3.79 21.66 -21.13
N PRO A 593 2.59 22.28 -21.26
CA PRO A 593 1.34 21.62 -20.90
C PRO A 593 1.12 20.34 -21.71
N ALA A 594 0.59 19.28 -21.08
CA ALA A 594 0.26 18.04 -21.78
C ALA A 594 -0.90 18.27 -22.76
N GLY A 595 -0.77 17.76 -23.99
CA GLY A 595 -1.75 17.95 -25.06
C GLY A 595 -1.64 19.27 -25.83
N ASP A 596 -0.82 20.23 -25.36
CA ASP A 596 -0.64 21.51 -26.05
C ASP A 596 0.43 21.41 -27.15
N VAL A 597 -0.03 21.12 -28.37
CA VAL A 597 0.82 21.00 -29.55
C VAL A 597 1.48 22.32 -29.93
N ALA A 598 0.82 23.46 -29.69
CA ALA A 598 1.36 24.77 -30.05
C ALA A 598 2.52 25.15 -29.12
N ALA A 599 2.35 24.98 -27.80
CA ALA A 599 3.42 25.18 -26.83
C ALA A 599 4.58 24.20 -27.05
N LEU A 600 4.29 22.93 -27.34
CA LEU A 600 5.31 21.93 -27.66
C LEU A 600 6.12 22.32 -28.90
N ARG A 601 5.44 22.74 -29.98
CA ARG A 601 6.09 23.20 -31.21
C ARG A 601 6.98 24.43 -30.95
N ALA A 602 6.47 25.41 -30.20
CA ALA A 602 7.22 26.63 -29.88
C ALA A 602 8.50 26.30 -29.08
N ALA A 603 8.39 25.48 -28.04
CA ALA A 603 9.53 25.02 -27.24
C ALA A 603 10.55 24.24 -28.08
N LEU A 604 10.07 23.37 -28.97
CA LEU A 604 10.93 22.61 -29.89
C LEU A 604 11.67 23.54 -30.85
N SER A 605 10.97 24.45 -31.54
CA SER A 605 11.59 25.41 -32.44
C SER A 605 12.63 26.28 -31.74
N GLN A 606 12.33 26.72 -30.50
CA GLN A 606 13.28 27.48 -29.69
C GLN A 606 14.55 26.64 -29.42
N ALA A 607 14.41 25.39 -28.97
CA ALA A 607 15.55 24.52 -28.70
C ALA A 607 16.40 24.26 -29.95
N LEU A 608 15.76 23.99 -31.09
CA LEU A 608 16.43 23.78 -32.38
C LEU A 608 17.17 25.04 -32.87
N SER A 609 16.57 26.23 -32.68
CA SER A 609 17.20 27.50 -33.06
C SER A 609 18.45 27.81 -32.23
N MET A 610 18.42 27.52 -30.93
CA MET A 610 19.59 27.68 -30.05
C MET A 610 20.74 26.77 -30.45
N LEU A 611 20.43 25.54 -30.89
CA LEU A 611 21.43 24.60 -31.39
C LEU A 611 22.07 25.06 -32.71
N ALA A 612 21.25 25.58 -33.64
CA ALA A 612 21.73 26.15 -34.89
C ALA A 612 22.64 27.37 -34.65
N GLY A 613 22.27 28.24 -33.71
CA GLY A 613 23.09 29.39 -33.31
C GLY A 613 24.46 28.99 -32.74
N ARG A 614 24.51 27.94 -31.90
CA ARG A 614 25.78 27.42 -31.36
C ARG A 614 26.66 26.83 -32.47
N ARG A 615 26.11 26.03 -33.39
CA ARG A 615 26.87 25.45 -34.52
C ARG A 615 27.49 26.56 -35.38
N ASN A 616 26.71 27.58 -35.74
CA ASN A 616 27.22 28.72 -36.51
C ASN A 616 28.32 29.50 -35.77
N GLN A 617 28.23 29.64 -34.45
CA GLN A 617 29.26 30.33 -33.66
C GLN A 617 30.58 29.55 -33.61
N TYR A 618 30.53 28.22 -33.50
CA TYR A 618 31.71 27.36 -33.57
C TYR A 618 32.31 27.29 -34.98
N ASP A 619 31.48 27.20 -36.02
CA ASP A 619 31.93 27.21 -37.41
C ASP A 619 32.60 28.55 -37.76
N ASN A 620 32.06 29.67 -37.28
CA ASN A 620 32.67 30.99 -37.44
C ASN A 620 33.98 31.13 -36.65
N ALA A 621 34.06 30.60 -35.43
CA ALA A 621 35.30 30.61 -34.65
C ALA A 621 36.39 29.71 -35.26
N ALA A 622 36.02 28.55 -35.79
CA ALA A 622 36.92 27.66 -36.53
C ALA A 622 37.39 28.30 -37.85
N ALA A 623 36.49 28.99 -38.57
CA ALA A 623 36.83 29.74 -39.78
C ALA A 623 37.76 30.93 -39.49
N MET A 624 37.57 31.66 -38.38
CA MET A 624 38.46 32.75 -37.95
C MET A 624 39.84 32.22 -37.52
N HIS A 625 39.92 31.06 -36.86
CA HIS A 625 41.21 30.44 -36.54
C HIS A 625 41.94 29.89 -37.79
N ALA A 626 41.21 29.41 -38.79
CA ALA A 626 41.80 28.93 -40.05
C ALA A 626 42.23 30.07 -41.01
N SER A 627 41.76 31.29 -40.79
CA SER A 627 42.08 32.47 -41.62
C SER A 627 43.10 33.42 -40.98
N CYS A 628 43.72 33.03 -39.87
CA CYS A 628 44.85 33.76 -39.30
C CYS A 628 46.14 33.36 -40.04
N PRO A 629 46.75 34.24 -40.87
CA PRO A 629 47.99 33.90 -41.55
C PRO A 629 49.09 33.76 -40.49
N VAL A 630 49.77 32.61 -40.49
CA VAL A 630 51.00 32.43 -39.73
C VAL A 630 52.02 33.41 -40.29
N SER A 631 52.21 34.53 -39.60
CA SER A 631 53.31 35.45 -39.85
C SER A 631 54.61 34.73 -39.52
N VAL A 632 55.28 34.23 -40.57
CA VAL A 632 56.68 33.83 -40.53
C VAL A 632 57.48 35.11 -40.31
N LEU A 633 58.03 35.28 -39.10
CA LEU A 633 59.04 36.29 -38.81
C LEU A 633 60.44 35.69 -39.02
N PRO A 634 61.40 36.51 -39.46
CA PRO A 634 62.63 36.10 -40.14
C PRO A 634 63.65 35.38 -39.27
#